data_AF-A0A0S8JD17-F1
#
_entry.id   AF-A0A0S8JD17-F1
#
_cell.length_a   1.000
_cell.length_b   1.000
_cell.length_c   1.000
_cell.angle_alpha   90.00
_cell.angle_beta   90.00
_cell.angle_gamma   90.00
#
_symmetry.space_group_name_H-M   'P 1'
#
loop_
_entity.id
_entity.type
_entity.pdbx_description
1 polymer ?
#
loop_
_entity_poly.entity_id
_entity_poly.type
_entity_poly.pdbx_seq_one_letter_code
_entity_poly.pdbx_strand_id
1 'polypeptide(L)'
;MQQIPYSEIPGQLPIFLDAIESFQKVSRFYNGDFRDADSYRKVWDDLQSYSFHREEVSGILVKEQERLGAPGEAIENAKPVADPKAAAVLTGQQIGLIGGPLYTVIKAVAAIRWADYLSDVIDAPVVPIFWMEGEDHDFEEIRRVTVLDRDGGKVPVGLEDRRAYPHQVVGWHRPGAEMNRFLKELDNALPPGMHRDEVIHRVRDCYQPGVSLSDAFGRWLLGWLGDRGLVVAESLNPDLKRLAAPCFQRAVSHSETHVRLYEERRHELEVAGYPCTLKPSAAFHFFYVLNDGVRVPVSRGDSPEMFEGDLADLAVEHPERFSPKAILRPVVQDMLFPTVAIIAGPGEMSYFPQVQPFYVDYGRPMPVIVPRPGITLLEKAWERNLGKLSLSVTDLYLPQELLNRKIAGRGQTEVMEGIDKRIQAVNASLDEIESLVSDVDTALLTSAQKLRGAIERRLQQFVSRIENGIVSSDQAMGERIQRLRTALYPDEHLQERVYSPLSFLIRHGFEWVADRLGSVPMDRYNHFVVPLEE
;
A
#
# COMPACT_ATOMS: atom_id res chain seq x y z
N MET A 1 19.83 -4.84 9.04
CA MET A 1 18.40 -4.83 8.68
C MET A 1 17.60 -5.38 9.86
N GLN A 2 16.59 -4.66 10.33
CA GLN A 2 15.70 -5.08 11.42
C GLN A 2 14.36 -5.56 10.84
N GLN A 3 13.75 -6.57 11.48
CA GLN A 3 12.41 -7.06 11.17
C GLN A 3 11.43 -6.66 12.28
N ILE A 4 10.23 -6.22 11.89
CA ILE A 4 9.14 -5.81 12.76
C ILE A 4 7.90 -6.63 12.35
N PRO A 5 7.39 -7.51 13.23
CA PRO A 5 6.12 -8.17 13.00
C PRO A 5 5.00 -7.16 12.77
N TYR A 6 4.12 -7.41 11.80
CA TYR A 6 3.00 -6.51 11.54
C TYR A 6 2.04 -6.40 12.73
N SER A 7 1.97 -7.42 13.59
CA SER A 7 1.24 -7.38 14.86
C SER A 7 1.78 -6.34 15.87
N GLU A 8 3.02 -5.88 15.71
CA GLU A 8 3.58 -4.77 16.50
C GLU A 8 3.29 -3.39 15.90
N ILE A 9 2.73 -3.33 14.69
CA ILE A 9 2.38 -2.08 14.01
C ILE A 9 0.90 -1.76 14.28
N PRO A 10 0.56 -0.56 14.76
CA PRO A 10 -0.83 -0.17 14.97
C PRO A 10 -1.67 -0.22 13.68
N GLY A 11 -2.98 -0.44 13.83
CA GLY A 11 -3.95 -0.29 12.74
C GLY A 11 -3.98 -1.41 11.69
N GLN A 12 -3.33 -2.54 11.94
CA GLN A 12 -3.43 -3.70 11.03
C GLN A 12 -4.81 -4.37 11.14
N LEU A 13 -5.30 -4.88 10.01
CA LEU A 13 -6.58 -5.57 9.95
C LEU A 13 -6.44 -7.04 10.39
N PRO A 14 -7.39 -7.60 11.17
CA PRO A 14 -7.27 -8.97 11.67
C PRO A 14 -7.10 -10.02 10.57
N ILE A 15 -7.82 -9.87 9.45
CA ILE A 15 -7.71 -10.81 8.33
C ILE A 15 -6.36 -10.75 7.64
N PHE A 16 -5.73 -9.56 7.58
CA PHE A 16 -4.39 -9.42 7.05
C PHE A 16 -3.38 -10.09 7.97
N LEU A 17 -3.44 -9.84 9.28
CA LEU A 17 -2.59 -10.49 10.27
C LEU A 17 -2.73 -12.01 10.23
N ASP A 18 -3.96 -12.53 10.23
CA ASP A 18 -4.20 -13.97 10.12
C ASP A 18 -3.72 -14.53 8.77
N ALA A 19 -3.80 -13.79 7.65
CA ALA A 19 -3.24 -14.24 6.38
C ALA A 19 -1.73 -14.44 6.43
N ILE A 20 -0.99 -13.55 7.11
CA ILE A 20 0.48 -13.63 7.18
C ILE A 20 1.01 -14.52 8.32
N GLU A 21 0.31 -14.57 9.45
CA GLU A 21 0.76 -15.30 10.66
C GLU A 21 0.04 -16.63 10.86
N SER A 22 -1.20 -16.81 10.37
CA SER A 22 -2.09 -17.93 10.70
C SER A 22 -3.00 -18.35 9.53
N PHE A 23 -2.45 -18.45 8.32
CA PHE A 23 -3.21 -18.60 7.07
C PHE A 23 -4.31 -19.67 7.08
N GLN A 24 -4.13 -20.76 7.83
CA GLN A 24 -5.16 -21.81 7.96
C GLN A 24 -6.54 -21.28 8.40
N LYS A 25 -6.59 -20.22 9.23
CA LYS A 25 -7.84 -19.59 9.65
C LYS A 25 -8.60 -18.91 8.51
N VAL A 26 -7.88 -18.43 7.49
CA VAL A 26 -8.42 -17.65 6.38
C VAL A 26 -8.34 -18.39 5.04
N SER A 27 -7.76 -19.59 5.01
CA SER A 27 -7.46 -20.39 3.81
C SER A 27 -8.64 -20.51 2.84
N ARG A 28 -9.86 -20.70 3.35
CA ARG A 28 -11.10 -20.79 2.54
C ARG A 28 -11.45 -19.52 1.74
N PHE A 29 -10.86 -18.38 2.08
CA PHE A 29 -11.11 -17.10 1.41
C PHE A 29 -10.06 -16.77 0.33
N TYR A 30 -8.99 -17.57 0.23
CA TYR A 30 -7.90 -17.40 -0.73
C TYR A 30 -7.75 -18.65 -1.62
N ASN A 31 -7.00 -18.54 -2.71
CA ASN A 31 -6.74 -19.66 -3.62
C ASN A 31 -5.30 -20.19 -3.47
N GLY A 32 -4.90 -20.51 -2.24
CA GLY A 32 -3.58 -21.04 -1.92
C GLY A 32 -2.80 -20.18 -0.93
N ASP A 33 -1.89 -20.83 -0.20
CA ASP A 33 -0.97 -20.18 0.73
C ASP A 33 0.22 -19.66 -0.07
N PHE A 34 0.50 -18.35 0.00
CA PHE A 34 1.62 -17.73 -0.73
C PHE A 34 3.00 -18.24 -0.30
N ARG A 35 3.09 -18.99 0.81
CA ARG A 35 4.32 -19.64 1.27
C ARG A 35 4.53 -21.03 0.66
N ASP A 36 3.49 -21.59 0.08
CA ASP A 36 3.49 -22.94 -0.48
C ASP A 36 3.70 -22.89 -2.00
N ALA A 37 4.83 -23.44 -2.45
CA ALA A 37 5.17 -23.53 -3.87
C ALA A 37 4.08 -24.27 -4.67
N ASP A 38 3.40 -25.26 -4.08
CA ASP A 38 2.36 -26.04 -4.76
C ASP A 38 1.09 -25.22 -5.02
N SER A 39 0.85 -24.15 -4.26
CA SER A 39 -0.25 -23.22 -4.53
C SER A 39 -0.09 -22.55 -5.89
N TYR A 40 1.13 -22.12 -6.24
CA TYR A 40 1.43 -21.50 -7.53
C TYR A 40 1.35 -22.50 -8.68
N ARG A 41 1.88 -23.72 -8.49
CA ARG A 41 1.80 -24.80 -9.49
C ARG A 41 0.35 -25.15 -9.81
N LYS A 42 -0.49 -25.27 -8.78
CA LYS A 42 -1.92 -25.53 -8.97
C LYS A 42 -2.61 -24.43 -9.77
N VAL A 43 -2.39 -23.16 -9.43
CA VAL A 43 -2.95 -22.04 -10.20
C VAL A 43 -2.45 -22.07 -11.64
N TRP A 44 -1.16 -22.35 -11.86
CA TRP A 44 -0.59 -22.46 -13.19
C TRP A 44 -1.20 -23.60 -14.02
N ASP A 45 -1.38 -24.78 -13.42
CA ASP A 45 -2.03 -25.94 -14.05
C ASP A 45 -3.48 -25.62 -14.42
N ASP A 46 -4.23 -24.98 -13.51
CA ASP A 46 -5.61 -24.54 -13.76
C ASP A 46 -5.64 -23.56 -14.95
N LEU A 47 -4.70 -22.60 -15.00
CA LEU A 47 -4.59 -21.59 -16.07
C LEU A 47 -4.38 -22.20 -17.47
N GLN A 48 -3.78 -23.41 -17.58
CA GLN A 48 -3.61 -24.09 -18.87
C GLN A 48 -4.94 -24.46 -19.53
N SER A 49 -6.01 -24.60 -18.75
CA SER A 49 -7.35 -24.93 -19.28
C SER A 49 -8.08 -23.72 -19.88
N TYR A 50 -7.48 -22.52 -19.81
CA TYR A 50 -8.11 -21.28 -20.22
C TYR A 50 -7.47 -20.64 -21.45
N SER A 51 -8.32 -20.11 -22.31
CA SER A 51 -7.92 -19.29 -23.46
C SER A 51 -7.67 -17.83 -23.08
N PHE A 52 -6.62 -17.26 -23.67
CA PHE A 52 -6.21 -15.86 -23.55
C PHE A 52 -5.88 -15.31 -24.95
N HIS A 53 -6.06 -14.00 -25.13
CA HIS A 53 -5.67 -13.30 -26.35
C HIS A 53 -4.17 -12.98 -26.37
N ARG A 54 -3.32 -14.00 -26.18
CA ARG A 54 -1.88 -13.86 -25.87
C ARG A 54 -1.11 -13.00 -26.87
N GLU A 55 -1.25 -13.28 -28.17
CA GLU A 55 -0.57 -12.52 -29.23
C GLU A 55 -1.02 -11.05 -29.25
N GLU A 56 -2.32 -10.80 -29.12
CA GLU A 56 -2.87 -9.43 -29.10
C GLU A 56 -2.38 -8.68 -27.87
N VAL A 57 -2.49 -9.28 -26.68
CA VAL A 57 -2.04 -8.67 -25.41
C VAL A 57 -0.55 -8.36 -25.47
N SER A 58 0.29 -9.30 -25.89
CA SER A 58 1.73 -9.06 -26.03
C SER A 58 2.04 -7.92 -27.00
N GLY A 59 1.35 -7.88 -28.15
CA GLY A 59 1.50 -6.79 -29.11
C GLY A 59 1.07 -5.43 -28.57
N ILE A 60 0.03 -5.38 -27.72
CA ILE A 60 -0.41 -4.15 -27.05
C ILE A 60 0.63 -3.69 -26.03
N LEU A 61 1.15 -4.61 -25.20
CA LEU A 61 2.19 -4.32 -24.22
C LEU A 61 3.46 -3.79 -24.90
N VAL A 62 4.01 -4.50 -25.90
CA VAL A 62 5.21 -4.06 -26.63
C VAL A 62 5.06 -2.63 -27.16
N LYS A 63 3.93 -2.31 -27.81
CA LYS A 63 3.64 -0.94 -28.29
C LYS A 63 3.55 0.07 -27.15
N GLU A 64 2.97 -0.31 -26.02
CA GLU A 64 2.89 0.54 -24.83
C GLU A 64 4.28 0.85 -24.27
N GLN A 65 5.16 -0.14 -24.15
CA GLN A 65 6.54 0.04 -23.71
C GLN A 65 7.31 0.96 -24.68
N GLU A 66 7.25 0.71 -25.98
CA GLU A 66 7.89 1.56 -27.01
C GLU A 66 7.39 3.00 -26.97
N ARG A 67 6.07 3.20 -26.89
CA ARG A 67 5.43 4.53 -26.81
C ARG A 67 5.86 5.31 -25.58
N LEU A 68 6.09 4.63 -24.46
CA LEU A 68 6.56 5.21 -23.21
C LEU A 68 8.09 5.38 -23.17
N GLY A 69 8.82 5.00 -24.22
CA GLY A 69 10.28 5.12 -24.28
C GLY A 69 10.98 4.18 -23.31
N ALA A 70 10.41 2.99 -23.09
CA ALA A 70 11.00 1.96 -22.26
C ALA A 70 12.37 1.50 -22.79
N PRO A 71 13.28 1.05 -21.91
CA PRO A 71 14.49 0.37 -22.34
C PRO A 71 14.18 -0.98 -23.01
N GLY A 72 15.20 -1.54 -23.69
CA GLY A 72 15.05 -2.75 -24.50
C GLY A 72 14.59 -3.95 -23.68
N GLU A 73 15.08 -4.09 -22.45
CA GLU A 73 14.77 -5.17 -21.52
C GLU A 73 13.27 -5.24 -21.21
N ALA A 74 12.62 -4.10 -20.95
CA ALA A 74 11.18 -4.05 -20.74
C ALA A 74 10.38 -4.41 -22.00
N ILE A 75 10.85 -3.97 -23.17
CA ILE A 75 10.21 -4.27 -24.47
C ILE A 75 10.31 -5.78 -24.77
N GLU A 76 11.49 -6.36 -24.59
CA GLU A 76 11.69 -7.80 -24.78
C GLU A 76 10.88 -8.62 -23.77
N ASN A 77 10.77 -8.17 -22.51
CA ASN A 77 10.04 -8.90 -21.49
C ASN A 77 8.52 -8.88 -21.65
N ALA A 78 7.97 -7.99 -22.50
CA ALA A 78 6.57 -8.00 -22.88
C ALA A 78 6.21 -9.08 -23.93
N LYS A 79 7.21 -9.57 -24.68
CA LYS A 79 7.02 -10.56 -25.76
C LYS A 79 6.60 -11.96 -25.27
N PRO A 80 7.18 -12.51 -24.17
CA PRO A 80 6.81 -13.83 -23.67
C PRO A 80 5.32 -14.00 -23.39
N VAL A 81 4.55 -12.95 -23.12
CA VAL A 81 3.10 -13.04 -22.92
C VAL A 81 2.39 -13.74 -24.10
N ALA A 82 2.94 -13.65 -25.32
CA ALA A 82 2.43 -14.36 -26.50
C ALA A 82 2.60 -15.89 -26.41
N ASP A 83 3.59 -16.38 -25.67
CA ASP A 83 3.88 -17.81 -25.51
C ASP A 83 2.79 -18.48 -24.67
N PRO A 84 2.16 -19.59 -25.14
CA PRO A 84 1.20 -20.35 -24.33
C PRO A 84 1.77 -20.84 -22.99
N LYS A 85 3.09 -20.98 -22.87
CA LYS A 85 3.79 -21.41 -21.66
C LYS A 85 4.18 -20.26 -20.74
N ALA A 86 3.90 -19.01 -21.08
CA ALA A 86 4.21 -17.89 -20.19
C ALA A 86 3.07 -17.60 -19.21
N ALA A 87 3.46 -17.24 -18.00
CA ALA A 87 2.63 -16.73 -16.92
C ALA A 87 2.93 -15.24 -16.65
N ALA A 88 2.13 -14.62 -15.78
CA ALA A 88 2.35 -13.27 -15.32
C ALA A 88 2.29 -13.16 -13.79
N VAL A 89 3.08 -12.23 -13.24
CA VAL A 89 2.93 -11.71 -11.88
C VAL A 89 2.43 -10.29 -11.99
N LEU A 90 1.31 -10.00 -11.34
CA LEU A 90 0.70 -8.68 -11.39
C LEU A 90 0.93 -7.92 -10.09
N THR A 91 1.12 -6.63 -10.22
CA THR A 91 0.87 -5.67 -9.15
C THR A 91 0.30 -4.41 -9.78
N GLY A 92 -0.07 -3.43 -8.98
CA GLY A 92 -0.54 -2.17 -9.53
C GLY A 92 -0.73 -1.11 -8.46
N GLN A 93 -0.91 0.11 -8.94
CA GLN A 93 -1.24 1.27 -8.11
C GLN A 93 -1.82 2.39 -8.97
N GLN A 94 -2.51 3.33 -8.31
CA GLN A 94 -2.82 4.63 -8.89
C GLN A 94 -1.54 5.34 -9.36
N ILE A 95 -1.71 6.16 -10.39
CA ILE A 95 -0.66 6.92 -11.07
C ILE A 95 -0.28 8.21 -10.32
N GLY A 96 0.06 8.09 -9.04
CA GLY A 96 0.53 9.19 -8.19
C GLY A 96 1.67 9.99 -8.83
N LEU A 97 1.68 11.32 -8.69
CA LEU A 97 2.78 12.14 -9.19
C LEU A 97 4.13 11.57 -8.73
N ILE A 98 5.07 11.45 -9.68
CA ILE A 98 6.45 10.99 -9.45
C ILE A 98 6.51 9.66 -8.68
N GLY A 99 5.67 8.71 -9.11
CA GLY A 99 5.56 7.38 -8.49
C GLY A 99 4.72 7.34 -7.22
N GLY A 100 4.19 8.47 -6.74
CA GLY A 100 3.42 8.53 -5.51
C GLY A 100 4.24 8.13 -4.27
N PRO A 101 3.61 7.48 -3.28
CA PRO A 101 4.31 6.95 -2.11
C PRO A 101 5.32 5.84 -2.46
N LEU A 102 6.33 5.66 -1.61
CA LEU A 102 7.39 4.65 -1.79
C LEU A 102 6.85 3.23 -1.99
N TYR A 103 5.71 2.87 -1.39
CA TYR A 103 5.16 1.52 -1.59
C TYR A 103 4.88 1.17 -3.06
N THR A 104 4.68 2.16 -3.94
CA THR A 104 4.46 1.94 -5.38
C THR A 104 5.67 1.25 -6.01
N VAL A 105 6.87 1.79 -5.77
CA VAL A 105 8.10 1.19 -6.30
C VAL A 105 8.46 -0.09 -5.55
N ILE A 106 8.13 -0.20 -4.26
CA ILE A 106 8.31 -1.45 -3.49
C ILE A 106 7.51 -2.59 -4.13
N LYS A 107 6.25 -2.32 -4.52
CA LYS A 107 5.41 -3.28 -5.25
C LYS A 107 6.06 -3.69 -6.57
N ALA A 108 6.53 -2.74 -7.36
CA ALA A 108 7.15 -3.01 -8.66
C ALA A 108 8.42 -3.86 -8.52
N VAL A 109 9.32 -3.51 -7.60
CA VAL A 109 10.53 -4.30 -7.31
C VAL A 109 10.16 -5.70 -6.80
N ALA A 110 9.14 -5.81 -5.96
CA ALA A 110 8.65 -7.12 -5.50
C ALA A 110 8.09 -7.96 -6.65
N ALA A 111 7.32 -7.38 -7.58
CA ALA A 111 6.77 -8.10 -8.73
C ALA A 111 7.87 -8.66 -9.64
N ILE A 112 8.95 -7.89 -9.89
CA ILE A 112 10.11 -8.36 -10.66
C ILE A 112 10.73 -9.60 -9.98
N ARG A 113 11.02 -9.50 -8.68
CA ARG A 113 11.65 -10.61 -7.94
C ARG A 113 10.75 -11.84 -7.83
N TRP A 114 9.45 -11.64 -7.69
CA TRP A 114 8.47 -12.73 -7.68
C TRP A 114 8.32 -13.38 -9.05
N ALA A 115 8.44 -12.63 -10.14
CA ALA A 115 8.48 -13.19 -11.48
C ALA A 115 9.69 -14.13 -11.65
N ASP A 116 10.89 -13.69 -11.23
CA ASP A 116 12.09 -14.53 -11.27
C ASP A 116 11.91 -15.82 -10.44
N TYR A 117 11.47 -15.69 -9.17
CA TYR A 117 11.26 -16.83 -8.30
C TYR A 117 10.20 -17.80 -8.84
N LEU A 118 9.08 -17.28 -9.34
CA LEU A 118 8.02 -18.14 -9.86
C LEU A 118 8.41 -18.80 -11.17
N SER A 119 9.22 -18.15 -12.00
CA SER A 119 9.75 -18.76 -13.22
C SER A 119 10.44 -20.09 -12.92
N ASP A 120 11.19 -20.17 -11.82
CA ASP A 120 11.81 -21.41 -11.33
C ASP A 120 10.80 -22.39 -10.72
N VAL A 121 9.82 -21.90 -9.96
CA VAL A 121 8.83 -22.75 -9.25
C VAL A 121 7.92 -23.51 -10.22
N ILE A 122 7.47 -22.85 -11.29
CA ILE A 122 6.51 -23.38 -12.26
C ILE A 122 7.17 -23.82 -13.59
N ASP A 123 8.49 -23.66 -13.73
CA ASP A 123 9.26 -24.03 -14.94
C ASP A 123 8.69 -23.41 -16.23
N ALA A 124 8.43 -22.11 -16.18
CA ALA A 124 7.78 -21.35 -17.24
C ALA A 124 8.19 -19.86 -17.17
N PRO A 125 8.32 -19.14 -18.30
CA PRO A 125 8.56 -17.71 -18.27
C PRO A 125 7.47 -16.97 -17.50
N VAL A 126 7.84 -16.08 -16.59
CA VAL A 126 6.89 -15.25 -15.83
C VAL A 126 7.20 -13.77 -16.05
N VAL A 127 6.20 -13.01 -16.50
CA VAL A 127 6.35 -11.59 -16.81
C VAL A 127 5.86 -10.73 -15.64
N PRO A 128 6.69 -9.82 -15.08
CA PRO A 128 6.27 -8.88 -14.04
C PRO A 128 5.53 -7.68 -14.66
N ILE A 129 4.22 -7.63 -14.48
CA ILE A 129 3.34 -6.60 -15.03
C ILE A 129 2.89 -5.64 -13.91
N PHE A 130 3.19 -4.36 -14.08
CA PHE A 130 2.65 -3.28 -13.27
C PHE A 130 1.43 -2.65 -13.95
N TRP A 131 0.26 -2.88 -13.37
CA TRP A 131 -0.98 -2.27 -13.78
C TRP A 131 -1.06 -0.81 -13.30
N MET A 132 -1.04 0.13 -14.24
CA MET A 132 -1.22 1.54 -13.99
C MET A 132 -2.71 1.84 -13.91
N GLU A 133 -3.19 2.18 -12.71
CA GLU A 133 -4.59 2.55 -12.49
C GLU A 133 -4.83 4.02 -12.88
N GLY A 134 -4.76 4.29 -14.19
CA GLY A 134 -5.07 5.59 -14.77
C GLY A 134 -6.59 5.87 -14.84
N GLU A 135 -7.41 4.84 -14.81
CA GLU A 135 -8.87 4.97 -14.85
C GLU A 135 -9.50 5.41 -13.54
N ASP A 136 -8.72 5.58 -12.46
CA ASP A 136 -9.26 6.14 -11.23
C ASP A 136 -9.74 7.59 -11.41
N HIS A 137 -10.56 8.09 -10.49
CA HIS A 137 -11.01 9.49 -10.50
C HIS A 137 -10.65 10.26 -9.22
N ASP A 138 -9.92 9.64 -8.29
CA ASP A 138 -9.41 10.29 -7.09
C ASP A 138 -8.16 11.14 -7.41
N PHE A 139 -8.40 12.30 -7.99
CA PHE A 139 -7.33 13.26 -8.28
C PHE A 139 -6.66 13.77 -6.99
N GLU A 140 -7.38 13.87 -5.88
CA GLU A 140 -6.82 14.37 -4.62
C GLU A 140 -5.76 13.43 -4.05
N GLU A 141 -5.95 12.12 -4.19
CA GLU A 141 -4.98 11.11 -3.76
C GLU A 141 -3.68 11.19 -4.59
N ILE A 142 -3.78 11.41 -5.90
CA ILE A 142 -2.60 11.35 -6.79
C ILE A 142 -1.88 12.67 -7.02
N ARG A 143 -2.51 13.82 -6.76
CA ARG A 143 -1.99 15.14 -7.17
C ARG A 143 -0.87 15.70 -6.30
N ARG A 144 -0.49 15.02 -5.22
CA ARG A 144 0.54 15.48 -4.29
C ARG A 144 1.64 14.45 -4.12
N VAL A 145 2.86 14.94 -4.02
CA VAL A 145 4.01 14.20 -3.49
C VAL A 145 4.40 14.79 -2.15
N THR A 146 4.80 13.95 -1.21
CA THR A 146 5.36 14.41 0.06
C THR A 146 6.83 14.06 0.10
N VAL A 147 7.69 15.05 0.34
CA VAL A 147 9.15 14.88 0.42
C VAL A 147 9.68 15.30 1.78
N LEU A 148 10.84 14.76 2.15
CA LEU A 148 11.63 15.24 3.27
C LEU A 148 12.48 16.44 2.85
N ASP A 149 12.34 17.56 3.55
CA ASP A 149 13.19 18.74 3.34
C ASP A 149 14.58 18.58 4.01
N ARG A 150 15.38 19.64 3.93
CA ARG A 150 16.74 19.68 4.51
C ARG A 150 16.78 19.50 6.02
N ASP A 151 15.76 19.94 6.73
CA ASP A 151 15.69 19.91 8.19
C ASP A 151 14.96 18.65 8.71
N GLY A 152 14.56 17.75 7.79
CA GLY A 152 13.76 16.56 8.08
C GLY A 152 12.28 16.86 8.28
N GLY A 153 11.83 18.03 7.83
CA GLY A 153 10.43 18.40 7.76
C GLY A 153 9.72 17.70 6.62
N LYS A 154 8.41 17.54 6.79
CA LYS A 154 7.51 16.93 5.81
C LYS A 154 6.91 18.03 4.93
N VAL A 155 7.22 18.04 3.64
CA VAL A 155 6.75 19.06 2.69
C VAL A 155 5.89 18.41 1.60
N PRO A 156 4.56 18.64 1.61
CA PRO A 156 3.70 18.26 0.49
C PRO A 156 3.84 19.29 -0.64
N VAL A 157 4.04 18.80 -1.86
CA VAL A 157 4.06 19.59 -3.10
C VAL A 157 3.10 18.96 -4.08
N GLY A 158 2.29 19.74 -4.79
CA GLY A 158 1.28 19.16 -5.67
C GLY A 158 0.76 20.11 -6.73
N LEU A 159 0.04 19.55 -7.69
CA LEU A 159 -0.70 20.35 -8.66
C LEU A 159 -1.82 21.11 -7.94
N GLU A 160 -2.17 22.29 -8.47
CA GLU A 160 -3.26 23.12 -7.94
C GLU A 160 -4.57 22.35 -7.82
N ASP A 161 -5.39 22.70 -6.84
CA ASP A 161 -6.72 22.11 -6.63
C ASP A 161 -7.62 22.55 -7.78
N ARG A 162 -7.74 21.71 -8.80
CA ARG A 162 -8.73 21.88 -9.85
C ARG A 162 -9.98 21.08 -9.49
N ARG A 163 -10.83 21.71 -8.67
CA ARG A 163 -12.28 21.42 -8.61
C ARG A 163 -13.01 21.61 -9.95
N ALA A 164 -12.28 21.93 -11.02
CA ALA A 164 -12.80 22.13 -12.36
C ALA A 164 -13.20 20.82 -13.07
N TYR A 165 -12.85 19.65 -12.51
CA TYR A 165 -13.06 18.34 -13.13
C TYR A 165 -13.44 17.23 -12.13
N PRO A 166 -14.54 17.38 -11.36
CA PRO A 166 -14.93 16.36 -10.39
C PRO A 166 -15.20 15.03 -11.11
N HIS A 167 -14.61 13.95 -10.59
CA HIS A 167 -14.78 12.58 -11.09
C HIS A 167 -14.24 12.29 -12.50
N GLN A 168 -13.38 13.14 -13.08
CA GLN A 168 -12.69 12.78 -14.32
C GLN A 168 -11.62 11.70 -14.12
N VAL A 169 -11.44 10.86 -15.13
CA VAL A 169 -10.33 9.89 -15.16
C VAL A 169 -8.98 10.58 -15.05
N VAL A 170 -8.19 10.18 -14.05
CA VAL A 170 -6.94 10.86 -13.71
C VAL A 170 -5.86 10.68 -14.79
N GLY A 171 -5.86 9.54 -15.48
CA GLY A 171 -4.87 9.20 -16.49
C GLY A 171 -4.95 10.06 -17.75
N TRP A 172 -6.10 10.65 -18.08
CA TRP A 172 -6.23 11.59 -19.20
C TRP A 172 -5.84 13.02 -18.84
N HIS A 173 -5.68 13.33 -17.56
CA HIS A 173 -5.33 14.68 -17.15
C HIS A 173 -3.98 15.09 -17.74
N ARG A 174 -3.96 16.21 -18.48
CA ARG A 174 -2.78 16.79 -19.12
C ARG A 174 -2.50 18.17 -18.52
N PRO A 175 -1.70 18.24 -17.44
CA PRO A 175 -1.36 19.50 -16.79
C PRO A 175 -0.74 20.49 -17.78
N GLY A 176 -1.16 21.74 -17.76
CA GLY A 176 -0.60 22.83 -18.56
C GLY A 176 0.53 23.56 -17.84
N ALA A 177 0.42 24.90 -17.75
CA ALA A 177 1.40 25.75 -17.09
C ALA A 177 1.55 25.47 -15.58
N GLU A 178 0.54 24.86 -14.95
CA GLU A 178 0.59 24.38 -13.57
C GLU A 178 1.67 23.32 -13.34
N MET A 179 2.04 22.52 -14.36
CA MET A 179 3.15 21.57 -14.23
C MET A 179 4.47 22.31 -13.98
N ASN A 180 4.71 23.42 -14.67
CA ASN A 180 5.92 24.22 -14.46
C ASN A 180 5.99 24.84 -13.05
N ARG A 181 4.84 25.22 -12.48
CA ARG A 181 4.77 25.72 -11.09
C ARG A 181 5.09 24.59 -10.12
N PHE A 182 4.45 23.43 -10.28
CA PHE A 182 4.72 22.24 -9.49
C PHE A 182 6.20 21.84 -9.52
N LEU A 183 6.82 21.77 -10.70
CA LEU A 183 8.23 21.41 -10.85
C LEU A 183 9.15 22.42 -10.16
N LYS A 184 8.80 23.71 -10.18
CA LYS A 184 9.58 24.76 -9.49
C LYS A 184 9.44 24.66 -7.97
N GLU A 185 8.23 24.41 -7.47
CA GLU A 185 7.98 24.21 -6.04
C GLU A 185 8.69 22.95 -5.52
N LEU A 186 8.67 21.87 -6.30
CA LEU A 186 9.38 20.64 -5.99
C LEU A 186 10.89 20.85 -5.93
N ASP A 187 11.47 21.56 -6.90
CA ASP A 187 12.89 21.90 -6.94
C ASP A 187 13.31 22.68 -5.68
N ASN A 188 12.46 23.59 -5.20
CA ASN A 188 12.71 24.36 -3.96
C ASN A 188 12.56 23.52 -2.69
N ALA A 189 11.66 22.54 -2.67
CA ALA A 189 11.39 21.69 -1.51
C ALA A 189 12.49 20.63 -1.29
N LEU A 190 13.13 20.16 -2.38
CA LEU A 190 14.11 19.09 -2.32
C LEU A 190 15.47 19.58 -1.81
N PRO A 191 16.05 18.92 -0.78
CA PRO A 191 17.37 19.31 -0.27
C PRO A 191 18.49 19.01 -1.29
N PRO A 192 19.69 19.57 -1.08
CA PRO A 192 20.88 19.16 -1.82
C PRO A 192 21.14 17.66 -1.66
N GLY A 193 21.65 17.01 -2.72
CA GLY A 193 22.00 15.61 -2.71
C GLY A 193 22.91 15.27 -3.89
N MET A 194 23.72 14.22 -3.75
CA MET A 194 24.72 13.81 -4.75
C MET A 194 24.08 13.51 -6.12
N HIS A 195 22.87 12.97 -6.13
CA HIS A 195 22.14 12.57 -7.34
C HIS A 195 21.00 13.55 -7.70
N ARG A 196 20.94 14.72 -7.06
CA ARG A 196 19.82 15.64 -7.20
C ARG A 196 19.60 16.08 -8.65
N ASP A 197 20.67 16.46 -9.35
CA ASP A 197 20.56 16.99 -10.72
C ASP A 197 20.05 15.93 -11.69
N GLU A 198 20.53 14.69 -11.58
CA GLU A 198 20.07 13.53 -12.33
C GLU A 198 18.58 13.25 -12.07
N VAL A 199 18.18 13.20 -10.81
CA VAL A 199 16.80 12.93 -10.39
C VAL A 199 15.85 14.02 -10.90
N ILE A 200 16.21 15.30 -10.72
CA ILE A 200 15.40 16.43 -11.19
C ILE A 200 15.31 16.45 -12.71
N HIS A 201 16.40 16.14 -13.42
CA HIS A 201 16.37 16.04 -14.88
C HIS A 201 15.37 14.98 -15.34
N ARG A 202 15.43 13.77 -14.76
CA ARG A 202 14.48 12.70 -15.08
C ARG A 202 13.03 13.06 -14.73
N VAL A 203 12.78 13.72 -13.59
CA VAL A 203 11.45 14.23 -13.26
C VAL A 203 10.93 15.18 -14.34
N ARG A 204 11.77 16.13 -14.80
CA ARG A 204 11.40 17.10 -15.84
C ARG A 204 11.21 16.46 -17.21
N ASP A 205 11.93 15.38 -17.51
CA ASP A 205 11.77 14.66 -18.76
C ASP A 205 10.45 13.87 -18.80
N CYS A 206 10.03 13.28 -17.66
CA CYS A 206 8.78 12.54 -17.56
C CYS A 206 7.55 13.46 -17.45
N TYR A 207 7.62 14.49 -16.59
CA TYR A 207 6.51 15.37 -16.26
C TYR A 207 6.66 16.73 -16.95
N GLN A 208 5.89 16.94 -18.02
CA GLN A 208 5.93 18.16 -18.83
C GLN A 208 4.53 18.70 -19.11
N PRO A 209 4.37 20.02 -19.38
CA PRO A 209 3.11 20.56 -19.83
C PRO A 209 2.55 19.82 -21.06
N GLY A 210 1.29 19.41 -21.00
CA GLY A 210 0.59 18.71 -22.07
C GLY A 210 0.80 17.19 -22.12
N VAL A 211 1.73 16.63 -21.36
CA VAL A 211 1.88 15.18 -21.19
C VAL A 211 0.82 14.69 -20.19
N SER A 212 0.19 13.54 -20.46
CA SER A 212 -0.81 13.00 -19.55
C SER A 212 -0.16 12.45 -18.29
N LEU A 213 -0.89 12.44 -17.17
CA LEU A 213 -0.36 11.89 -15.92
C LEU A 213 -0.01 10.40 -16.03
N SER A 214 -0.81 9.64 -16.78
CA SER A 214 -0.54 8.23 -17.09
C SER A 214 0.80 8.07 -17.84
N ASP A 215 1.02 8.84 -18.91
CA ASP A 215 2.26 8.76 -19.69
C ASP A 215 3.48 9.16 -18.86
N ALA A 216 3.35 10.23 -18.07
CA ALA A 216 4.42 10.71 -17.21
C ALA A 216 4.78 9.67 -16.12
N PHE A 217 3.78 9.02 -15.53
CA PHE A 217 3.99 7.96 -14.55
C PHE A 217 4.63 6.71 -15.16
N GLY A 218 4.13 6.26 -16.32
CA GLY A 218 4.70 5.11 -17.04
C GLY A 218 6.16 5.35 -17.42
N ARG A 219 6.48 6.52 -17.96
CA ARG A 219 7.87 6.95 -18.25
C ARG A 219 8.74 6.96 -17.00
N TRP A 220 8.21 7.45 -15.88
CA TRP A 220 8.93 7.49 -14.61
C TRP A 220 9.27 6.09 -14.09
N LEU A 221 8.30 5.17 -14.08
CA LEU A 221 8.52 3.79 -13.63
C LEU A 221 9.45 3.03 -14.57
N LEU A 222 9.22 3.08 -15.88
CA LEU A 222 10.05 2.38 -16.87
C LEU A 222 11.47 2.93 -16.92
N GLY A 223 11.63 4.25 -16.76
CA GLY A 223 12.95 4.88 -16.67
C GLY A 223 13.74 4.52 -15.41
N TRP A 224 13.11 3.90 -14.41
CA TRP A 224 13.77 3.40 -13.21
C TRP A 224 13.92 1.87 -13.22
N LEU A 225 12.87 1.14 -13.56
CA LEU A 225 12.82 -0.33 -13.40
C LEU A 225 12.71 -1.09 -14.72
N GLY A 226 12.65 -0.41 -15.86
CA GLY A 226 12.52 -1.05 -17.16
C GLY A 226 13.75 -1.91 -17.52
N ASP A 227 14.96 -1.45 -17.18
CA ASP A 227 16.20 -2.22 -17.38
C ASP A 227 16.22 -3.50 -16.54
N ARG A 228 15.38 -3.56 -15.50
CA ARG A 228 15.17 -4.75 -14.64
C ARG A 228 14.00 -5.61 -15.12
N GLY A 229 13.51 -5.38 -16.35
CA GLY A 229 12.46 -6.17 -16.99
C GLY A 229 11.03 -5.83 -16.58
N LEU A 230 10.78 -4.72 -15.87
CA LEU A 230 9.41 -4.32 -15.54
C LEU A 230 8.59 -4.02 -16.81
N VAL A 231 7.42 -4.64 -16.92
CA VAL A 231 6.42 -4.33 -17.95
C VAL A 231 5.30 -3.50 -17.33
N VAL A 232 4.78 -2.49 -18.03
CA VAL A 232 3.63 -1.71 -17.58
C VAL A 232 2.41 -1.97 -18.46
N ALA A 233 1.22 -1.93 -17.88
CA ALA A 233 -0.04 -2.02 -18.59
C ALA A 233 -0.96 -0.88 -18.16
N GLU A 234 -1.39 -0.04 -19.11
CA GLU A 234 -2.30 1.07 -18.81
C GLU A 234 -3.77 0.62 -18.83
N SER A 235 -4.46 0.85 -17.71
CA SER A 235 -5.89 0.58 -17.56
C SER A 235 -6.80 1.29 -18.57
N LEU A 236 -6.35 2.42 -19.12
CA LEU A 236 -7.05 3.22 -20.14
C LEU A 236 -6.74 2.80 -21.58
N ASN A 237 -5.92 1.77 -21.79
CA ASN A 237 -5.55 1.32 -23.14
C ASN A 237 -6.78 0.73 -23.87
N PRO A 238 -7.28 1.36 -24.94
CA PRO A 238 -8.53 0.95 -25.59
C PRO A 238 -8.46 -0.47 -26.17
N ASP A 239 -7.28 -0.93 -26.59
CA ASP A 239 -7.12 -2.28 -27.12
C ASP A 239 -7.24 -3.34 -26.00
N LEU A 240 -6.73 -3.07 -24.80
CA LEU A 240 -6.98 -3.92 -23.63
C LEU A 240 -8.45 -3.91 -23.24
N LYS A 241 -9.11 -2.74 -23.30
CA LYS A 241 -10.56 -2.64 -23.00
C LYS A 241 -11.40 -3.45 -23.97
N ARG A 242 -11.05 -3.42 -25.26
CA ARG A 242 -11.68 -4.27 -26.28
C ARG A 242 -11.58 -5.75 -25.93
N LEU A 243 -10.43 -6.22 -25.47
CA LEU A 243 -10.25 -7.60 -25.03
C LEU A 243 -11.01 -7.92 -23.73
N ALA A 244 -11.24 -6.93 -22.88
CA ALA A 244 -12.02 -7.05 -21.65
C ALA A 244 -13.55 -6.92 -21.84
N ALA A 245 -14.04 -6.59 -23.04
CA ALA A 245 -15.47 -6.41 -23.34
C ALA A 245 -16.38 -7.55 -22.81
N PRO A 246 -16.02 -8.85 -22.96
CA PRO A 246 -16.84 -9.93 -22.41
C PRO A 246 -17.01 -9.87 -20.88
N CYS A 247 -16.00 -9.34 -20.17
CA CYS A 247 -16.06 -9.16 -18.72
C CYS A 247 -17.08 -8.09 -18.34
N PHE A 248 -17.13 -6.97 -19.07
CA PHE A 248 -18.11 -5.91 -18.84
C PHE A 248 -19.53 -6.34 -19.20
N GLN A 249 -19.70 -7.05 -20.31
CA GLN A 249 -21.01 -7.61 -20.68
C GLN A 249 -21.53 -8.60 -19.62
N ARG A 250 -20.64 -9.41 -19.03
CA ARG A 250 -20.99 -10.26 -17.89
C ARG A 250 -21.33 -9.44 -16.66
N ALA A 251 -20.58 -8.40 -16.33
CA ALA A 251 -20.89 -7.51 -15.21
C ALA A 251 -22.29 -6.89 -15.29
N VAL A 252 -22.75 -6.54 -16.50
CA VAL A 252 -24.12 -6.05 -16.73
C VAL A 252 -25.14 -7.18 -16.48
N SER A 253 -24.97 -8.32 -17.17
CA SER A 253 -25.94 -9.41 -17.14
C SER A 253 -26.00 -10.18 -15.80
N HIS A 254 -24.89 -10.23 -15.06
CA HIS A 254 -24.77 -10.93 -13.77
C HIS A 254 -24.88 -9.99 -12.55
N SER A 255 -25.32 -8.74 -12.71
CA SER A 255 -25.40 -7.76 -11.62
C SER A 255 -26.24 -8.22 -10.41
N GLU A 256 -27.24 -9.10 -10.61
CA GLU A 256 -27.98 -9.74 -9.52
C GLU A 256 -27.18 -10.79 -8.77
N THR A 257 -26.52 -11.65 -9.52
CA THR A 257 -25.59 -12.64 -8.98
C THR A 257 -24.47 -11.97 -8.20
N HIS A 258 -23.89 -10.88 -8.71
CA HIS A 258 -22.78 -10.17 -8.07
C HIS A 258 -23.16 -9.54 -6.73
N VAL A 259 -24.33 -8.91 -6.63
CA VAL A 259 -24.84 -8.40 -5.35
C VAL A 259 -25.03 -9.54 -4.35
N ARG A 260 -25.61 -10.66 -4.78
CA ARG A 260 -25.79 -11.83 -3.91
C ARG A 260 -24.45 -12.38 -3.43
N LEU A 261 -23.50 -12.62 -4.34
CA LEU A 261 -22.17 -13.13 -4.02
C LEU A 261 -21.42 -12.22 -3.04
N TYR A 262 -21.52 -10.90 -3.23
CA TYR A 262 -20.92 -9.94 -2.31
C TYR A 262 -21.56 -10.01 -0.91
N GLU A 263 -22.89 -9.98 -0.80
CA GLU A 263 -23.55 -10.00 0.52
C GLU A 263 -23.37 -11.35 1.24
N GLU A 264 -23.38 -12.47 0.52
CA GLU A 264 -23.08 -13.79 1.08
C GLU A 264 -21.66 -13.83 1.66
N ARG A 265 -20.65 -13.43 0.88
CA ARG A 265 -19.25 -13.39 1.34
C ARG A 265 -19.04 -12.37 2.45
N ARG A 266 -19.71 -11.22 2.39
CA ARG A 266 -19.67 -10.23 3.47
C ARG A 266 -20.17 -10.85 4.78
N HIS A 267 -21.31 -11.55 4.75
CA HIS A 267 -21.85 -12.21 5.93
C HIS A 267 -20.90 -13.28 6.48
N GLU A 268 -20.30 -14.10 5.60
CA GLU A 268 -19.30 -15.10 5.99
C GLU A 268 -18.09 -14.49 6.69
N LEU A 269 -17.58 -13.36 6.19
CA LEU A 269 -16.44 -12.64 6.78
C LEU A 269 -16.81 -12.02 8.13
N GLU A 270 -17.98 -11.37 8.23
CA GLU A 270 -18.47 -10.76 9.47
C GLU A 270 -18.66 -11.83 10.58
N VAL A 271 -19.26 -12.99 10.24
CA VAL A 271 -19.41 -14.12 11.17
C VAL A 271 -18.05 -14.70 11.60
N ALA A 272 -17.05 -14.66 10.71
CA ALA A 272 -15.69 -15.10 11.01
C ALA A 272 -14.86 -14.07 11.82
N GLY A 273 -15.44 -12.90 12.14
CA GLY A 273 -14.75 -11.84 12.89
C GLY A 273 -13.89 -10.91 12.03
N TYR A 274 -14.07 -10.93 10.71
CA TYR A 274 -13.30 -10.13 9.77
C TYR A 274 -14.16 -9.01 9.17
N PRO A 275 -13.92 -7.74 9.52
CA PRO A 275 -14.69 -6.62 8.96
C PRO A 275 -14.35 -6.42 7.48
N CYS A 276 -15.38 -6.24 6.65
CA CYS A 276 -15.21 -5.92 5.24
C CYS A 276 -14.70 -4.49 5.05
N THR A 277 -13.65 -4.35 4.24
CA THR A 277 -13.00 -3.06 3.96
C THR A 277 -13.58 -2.42 2.70
N LEU A 278 -13.88 -3.23 1.69
CA LEU A 278 -14.53 -2.76 0.48
C LEU A 278 -16.05 -2.76 0.69
N LYS A 279 -16.69 -1.63 0.41
CA LYS A 279 -18.15 -1.46 0.50
C LYS A 279 -18.66 -0.93 -0.84
N PRO A 280 -18.99 -1.81 -1.81
CA PRO A 280 -19.50 -1.41 -3.11
C PRO A 280 -20.79 -0.60 -2.93
N SER A 281 -20.84 0.56 -3.57
CA SER A 281 -22.00 1.45 -3.52
C SER A 281 -23.12 1.08 -4.51
N ALA A 282 -22.87 0.17 -5.47
CA ALA A 282 -23.80 -0.17 -6.53
C ALA A 282 -23.60 -1.60 -7.07
N ALA A 283 -24.67 -2.14 -7.68
CA ALA A 283 -24.77 -3.53 -8.14
C ALA A 283 -23.88 -3.90 -9.33
N PHE A 284 -23.53 -2.93 -10.18
CA PHE A 284 -22.84 -3.20 -11.44
C PHE A 284 -21.32 -3.26 -11.31
N HIS A 285 -20.76 -2.85 -10.17
CA HIS A 285 -19.32 -2.94 -9.87
C HIS A 285 -18.36 -2.33 -10.92
N PHE A 286 -18.86 -1.47 -11.81
CA PHE A 286 -18.11 -0.62 -12.72
C PHE A 286 -18.66 0.82 -12.72
N PHE A 287 -17.91 1.73 -13.32
CA PHE A 287 -18.33 3.08 -13.71
C PHE A 287 -18.45 3.14 -15.24
N TYR A 288 -19.33 3.99 -15.74
CA TYR A 288 -19.36 4.37 -17.14
C TYR A 288 -18.65 5.72 -17.31
N VAL A 289 -17.80 5.85 -18.31
CA VAL A 289 -17.02 7.05 -18.61
C VAL A 289 -17.72 7.83 -19.72
N LEU A 290 -18.15 9.04 -19.40
CA LEU A 290 -18.79 9.95 -20.35
C LEU A 290 -17.77 10.55 -21.32
N ASN A 291 -18.26 11.19 -22.39
CA ASN A 291 -17.42 11.82 -23.42
C ASN A 291 -16.46 12.90 -22.89
N ASP A 292 -16.80 13.52 -21.77
CA ASP A 292 -15.96 14.51 -21.07
C ASP A 292 -14.99 13.87 -20.06
N GLY A 293 -14.90 12.53 -20.02
CA GLY A 293 -14.04 11.76 -19.14
C GLY A 293 -14.55 11.58 -17.71
N VAL A 294 -15.76 12.06 -17.40
CA VAL A 294 -16.36 11.89 -16.08
C VAL A 294 -16.81 10.44 -15.88
N ARG A 295 -16.41 9.84 -14.75
CA ARG A 295 -16.87 8.53 -14.30
C ARG A 295 -18.18 8.65 -13.53
N VAL A 296 -19.22 8.02 -14.03
CA VAL A 296 -20.52 7.93 -13.35
C VAL A 296 -20.75 6.52 -12.80
N PRO A 297 -21.13 6.37 -11.51
CA PRO A 297 -21.46 5.08 -10.95
C PRO A 297 -22.79 4.61 -11.54
N VAL A 298 -22.81 3.41 -12.11
CA VAL A 298 -24.03 2.84 -12.67
C VAL A 298 -24.81 2.10 -11.58
N SER A 299 -26.08 2.43 -11.42
CA SER A 299 -27.01 1.89 -10.42
C SER A 299 -28.19 1.17 -11.07
N ARG A 300 -28.86 0.30 -10.32
CA ARG A 300 -30.09 -0.34 -10.80
C ARG A 300 -31.21 0.70 -10.91
N GLY A 301 -31.87 0.74 -12.06
CA GLY A 301 -32.97 1.69 -12.34
C GLY A 301 -32.54 2.92 -13.13
N ASP A 302 -31.25 3.08 -13.44
CA ASP A 302 -30.80 4.10 -14.38
C ASP A 302 -31.33 3.76 -15.79
N SER A 303 -31.95 4.73 -16.47
CA SER A 303 -32.52 4.53 -17.82
C SER A 303 -31.40 4.33 -18.84
N PRO A 304 -31.54 3.43 -19.85
CA PRO A 304 -30.64 3.34 -21.00
C PRO A 304 -30.38 4.69 -21.69
N GLU A 305 -31.36 5.61 -21.63
CA GLU A 305 -31.25 6.97 -22.16
C GLU A 305 -30.17 7.80 -21.45
N MET A 306 -29.78 7.44 -20.22
CA MET A 306 -28.69 8.07 -19.47
C MET A 306 -27.31 7.72 -20.04
N PHE A 307 -27.17 6.58 -20.72
CA PHE A 307 -25.88 6.04 -21.17
C PHE A 307 -25.74 5.94 -22.68
N GLU A 308 -26.69 6.53 -23.42
CA GLU A 308 -26.77 6.49 -24.89
C GLU A 308 -27.13 5.10 -25.47
N GLY A 309 -27.69 4.18 -24.68
CA GLY A 309 -28.05 2.83 -25.16
C GLY A 309 -28.19 1.78 -24.06
N ASP A 310 -28.39 0.52 -24.48
CA ASP A 310 -28.34 -0.63 -23.58
C ASP A 310 -26.90 -0.89 -23.12
N LEU A 311 -26.68 -1.02 -21.82
CA LEU A 311 -25.34 -1.16 -21.25
C LEU A 311 -24.63 -2.45 -21.68
N ALA A 312 -25.36 -3.53 -21.99
CA ALA A 312 -24.75 -4.77 -22.47
C ALA A 312 -24.25 -4.64 -23.90
N ASP A 313 -24.97 -3.89 -24.75
CA ASP A 313 -24.54 -3.58 -26.12
C ASP A 313 -23.37 -2.59 -26.10
N LEU A 314 -23.45 -1.54 -25.28
CA LEU A 314 -22.36 -0.57 -25.10
C LEU A 314 -21.08 -1.22 -24.56
N ALA A 315 -21.18 -2.26 -23.73
CA ALA A 315 -20.01 -3.00 -23.25
C ALA A 315 -19.24 -3.71 -24.38
N VAL A 316 -19.90 -3.98 -25.51
CA VAL A 316 -19.30 -4.60 -26.70
C VAL A 316 -18.86 -3.54 -27.71
N GLU A 317 -19.70 -2.52 -27.94
CA GLU A 317 -19.45 -1.46 -28.94
C GLU A 317 -18.44 -0.42 -28.46
N HIS A 318 -18.48 -0.08 -27.18
CA HIS A 318 -17.70 0.99 -26.53
C HIS A 318 -17.06 0.55 -25.20
N PRO A 319 -16.31 -0.56 -25.15
CA PRO A 319 -15.70 -1.07 -23.92
C PRO A 319 -14.70 -0.09 -23.28
N GLU A 320 -14.12 0.84 -24.06
CA GLU A 320 -13.26 1.91 -23.56
C GLU A 320 -13.98 2.86 -22.59
N ARG A 321 -15.31 2.89 -22.62
CA ARG A 321 -16.14 3.68 -21.69
C ARG A 321 -16.47 2.93 -20.39
N PHE A 322 -16.08 1.67 -20.23
CA PHE A 322 -16.36 0.91 -19.01
C PHE A 322 -15.14 0.91 -18.11
N SER A 323 -15.28 1.23 -16.82
CA SER A 323 -14.17 1.27 -15.89
C SER A 323 -14.48 0.45 -14.62
N PRO A 324 -13.80 -0.68 -14.36
CA PRO A 324 -14.11 -1.51 -13.21
C PRO A 324 -13.88 -0.77 -11.88
N LYS A 325 -14.71 -1.10 -10.88
CA LYS A 325 -14.43 -0.76 -9.48
C LYS A 325 -13.45 -1.78 -8.90
N ALA A 326 -12.90 -1.48 -7.73
CA ALA A 326 -11.90 -2.33 -7.06
C ALA A 326 -12.29 -3.80 -6.87
N ILE A 327 -13.58 -4.16 -6.84
CA ILE A 327 -14.01 -5.57 -6.78
C ILE A 327 -13.92 -6.30 -8.12
N LEU A 328 -14.19 -5.61 -9.22
CA LEU A 328 -14.21 -6.20 -10.57
C LEU A 328 -12.85 -6.08 -11.25
N ARG A 329 -12.04 -5.08 -10.86
CA ARG A 329 -10.75 -4.80 -11.49
C ARG A 329 -9.79 -6.00 -11.48
N PRO A 330 -9.57 -6.73 -10.37
CA PRO A 330 -8.71 -7.91 -10.39
C PRO A 330 -9.18 -8.99 -11.38
N VAL A 331 -10.51 -9.17 -11.48
CA VAL A 331 -11.09 -10.13 -12.43
C VAL A 331 -10.88 -9.68 -13.88
N VAL A 332 -11.02 -8.38 -14.19
CA VAL A 332 -10.70 -7.84 -15.51
C VAL A 332 -9.23 -8.06 -15.87
N GLN A 333 -8.33 -7.81 -14.92
CA GLN A 333 -6.89 -8.04 -15.11
C GLN A 333 -6.61 -9.51 -15.45
N ASP A 334 -7.15 -10.44 -14.69
CA ASP A 334 -6.88 -11.89 -14.86
C ASP A 334 -7.66 -12.54 -16.02
N MET A 335 -8.60 -11.82 -16.62
CA MET A 335 -9.16 -12.17 -17.93
C MET A 335 -8.20 -11.82 -19.08
N LEU A 336 -7.35 -10.80 -18.89
CA LEU A 336 -6.38 -10.34 -19.87
C LEU A 336 -5.06 -11.11 -19.77
N PHE A 337 -4.62 -11.43 -18.55
CA PHE A 337 -3.30 -12.01 -18.29
C PHE A 337 -3.39 -13.40 -17.63
N PRO A 338 -2.48 -14.33 -17.95
CA PRO A 338 -2.34 -15.62 -17.27
C PRO A 338 -1.66 -15.46 -15.90
N THR A 339 -2.33 -14.79 -14.96
CA THR A 339 -1.76 -14.36 -13.69
C THR A 339 -1.64 -15.49 -12.68
N VAL A 340 -0.42 -15.86 -12.28
CA VAL A 340 -0.18 -16.87 -11.23
C VAL A 340 -0.15 -16.27 -9.83
N ALA A 341 0.25 -15.00 -9.72
CA ALA A 341 0.31 -14.31 -8.44
C ALA A 341 0.04 -12.80 -8.56
N ILE A 342 -0.58 -12.24 -7.52
CA ILE A 342 -0.78 -10.79 -7.36
C ILE A 342 -0.01 -10.32 -6.13
N ILE A 343 0.88 -9.34 -6.32
CA ILE A 343 1.62 -8.69 -5.24
C ILE A 343 0.76 -7.57 -4.65
N ALA A 344 0.27 -7.77 -3.42
CA ALA A 344 -0.76 -6.99 -2.76
C ALA A 344 -0.24 -6.29 -1.50
N GLY A 345 -0.69 -5.06 -1.25
CA GLY A 345 -0.52 -4.39 0.03
C GLY A 345 -1.50 -4.90 1.11
N PRO A 346 -1.34 -4.47 2.37
CA PRO A 346 -2.22 -4.90 3.48
C PRO A 346 -3.72 -4.65 3.23
N GLY A 347 -4.05 -3.51 2.59
CA GLY A 347 -5.43 -3.18 2.23
C GLY A 347 -6.00 -4.11 1.15
N GLU A 348 -5.19 -4.48 0.16
CA GLU A 348 -5.57 -5.38 -0.94
C GLU A 348 -5.74 -6.81 -0.45
N MET A 349 -4.77 -7.31 0.32
CA MET A 349 -4.87 -8.58 1.04
C MET A 349 -6.20 -8.67 1.80
N SER A 350 -6.63 -7.58 2.43
CA SER A 350 -7.86 -7.57 3.23
C SER A 350 -9.15 -7.57 2.43
N TYR A 351 -9.17 -7.09 1.17
CA TYR A 351 -10.37 -7.09 0.35
C TYR A 351 -10.44 -8.25 -0.66
N PHE A 352 -9.32 -8.89 -1.03
CA PHE A 352 -9.34 -10.06 -1.93
C PHE A 352 -10.29 -11.19 -1.50
N PRO A 353 -10.44 -11.50 -0.19
CA PRO A 353 -11.49 -12.38 0.32
C PRO A 353 -12.91 -12.04 -0.16
N GLN A 354 -13.19 -10.75 -0.39
CA GLN A 354 -14.48 -10.26 -0.92
C GLN A 354 -14.58 -10.39 -2.45
N VAL A 355 -13.44 -10.48 -3.15
CA VAL A 355 -13.34 -10.63 -4.61
C VAL A 355 -13.41 -12.10 -5.04
N GLN A 356 -12.91 -13.02 -4.21
CA GLN A 356 -12.82 -14.46 -4.53
C GLN A 356 -14.09 -15.10 -5.12
N PRO A 357 -15.32 -14.79 -4.66
CA PRO A 357 -16.54 -15.34 -5.28
C PRO A 357 -16.75 -14.92 -6.74
N PHE A 358 -16.25 -13.75 -7.13
CA PHE A 358 -16.35 -13.25 -8.50
C PHE A 358 -15.46 -14.05 -9.44
N TYR A 359 -14.27 -14.46 -9.03
CA TYR A 359 -13.45 -15.38 -9.83
C TYR A 359 -14.21 -16.67 -10.19
N VAL A 360 -14.96 -17.24 -9.23
CA VAL A 360 -15.81 -18.42 -9.48
C VAL A 360 -16.91 -18.10 -10.50
N ASP A 361 -17.61 -16.97 -10.36
CA ASP A 361 -18.66 -16.57 -11.31
C ASP A 361 -18.11 -16.34 -12.72
N TYR A 362 -16.92 -15.76 -12.86
CA TYR A 362 -16.28 -15.54 -14.15
C TYR A 362 -15.54 -16.78 -14.67
N GLY A 363 -15.59 -17.88 -13.93
CA GLY A 363 -14.95 -19.13 -14.29
C GLY A 363 -13.43 -19.02 -14.37
N ARG A 364 -12.79 -18.17 -13.57
CA ARG A 364 -11.34 -18.00 -13.53
C ARG A 364 -10.78 -18.47 -12.18
N PRO A 365 -9.57 -19.04 -12.14
CA PRO A 365 -8.89 -19.26 -10.87
C PRO A 365 -8.45 -17.89 -10.33
N MET A 366 -8.67 -17.65 -9.03
CA MET A 366 -8.06 -16.49 -8.38
C MET A 366 -6.54 -16.72 -8.27
N PRO A 367 -5.68 -15.75 -8.59
CA PRO A 367 -4.24 -15.90 -8.39
C PRO A 367 -3.89 -16.08 -6.92
N VAL A 368 -2.68 -16.55 -6.66
CA VAL A 368 -2.14 -16.54 -5.29
C VAL A 368 -1.90 -15.08 -4.88
N ILE A 369 -2.51 -14.64 -3.77
CA ILE A 369 -2.37 -13.26 -3.29
C ILE A 369 -1.17 -13.20 -2.35
N VAL A 370 -0.15 -12.45 -2.75
CA VAL A 370 1.14 -12.40 -2.10
C VAL A 370 1.33 -11.04 -1.43
N PRO A 371 1.62 -10.99 -0.12
CA PRO A 371 1.91 -9.71 0.53
C PRO A 371 3.20 -9.11 0.00
N ARG A 372 3.16 -7.85 -0.46
CA ARG A 372 4.37 -7.08 -0.72
C ARG A 372 5.18 -6.90 0.57
N PRO A 373 6.51 -6.71 0.48
CA PRO A 373 7.29 -6.33 1.66
C PRO A 373 6.85 -4.94 2.17
N GLY A 374 6.84 -4.76 3.48
CA GLY A 374 6.78 -3.43 4.12
C GLY A 374 8.18 -2.93 4.40
N ILE A 375 8.49 -1.67 4.07
CA ILE A 375 9.85 -1.11 4.21
C ILE A 375 9.82 0.27 4.86
N THR A 376 10.73 0.48 5.82
CA THR A 376 11.21 1.80 6.25
C THR A 376 12.67 1.90 5.84
N LEU A 377 13.00 2.89 5.02
CA LEU A 377 14.37 3.23 4.67
C LEU A 377 14.98 4.07 5.81
N LEU A 378 16.09 3.59 6.36
CA LEU A 378 16.77 4.18 7.50
C LEU A 378 18.10 4.78 7.08
N GLU A 379 18.19 6.11 7.10
CA GLU A 379 19.44 6.81 6.88
C GLU A 379 20.25 6.91 8.17
N LYS A 380 21.58 6.94 8.05
CA LYS A 380 22.55 7.00 9.15
C LYS A 380 22.34 8.20 10.07
N ALA A 381 21.78 9.30 9.57
CA ALA A 381 21.40 10.43 10.40
C ALA A 381 20.27 10.09 11.38
N TRP A 382 19.24 9.38 10.91
CA TRP A 382 18.11 8.95 11.72
C TRP A 382 18.49 7.83 12.68
N GLU A 383 19.31 6.88 12.23
CA GLU A 383 19.88 5.83 13.08
C GLU A 383 20.69 6.41 14.26
N ARG A 384 21.58 7.38 13.98
CA ARG A 384 22.32 8.09 15.05
C ARG A 384 21.40 8.82 16.02
N ASN A 385 20.31 9.41 15.54
CA ASN A 385 19.36 10.11 16.40
C ASN A 385 18.53 9.14 17.27
N LEU A 386 18.12 8.00 16.72
CA LEU A 386 17.54 6.89 17.47
C LEU A 386 18.50 6.40 18.57
N GLY A 387 19.77 6.17 18.22
CA GLY A 387 20.80 5.73 19.17
C GLY A 387 21.03 6.71 20.32
N LYS A 388 21.05 8.02 20.05
CA LYS A 388 21.18 9.06 21.10
C LYS A 388 20.02 9.07 22.10
N LEU A 389 18.83 8.66 21.68
CA LEU A 389 17.65 8.53 22.55
C LEU A 389 17.45 7.09 23.05
N SER A 390 18.32 6.17 22.62
CA SER A 390 18.16 4.73 22.84
C SER A 390 16.76 4.24 22.44
N LEU A 391 16.26 4.68 21.27
CA LEU A 391 14.96 4.26 20.74
C LEU A 391 15.15 3.29 19.57
N SER A 392 14.22 2.35 19.40
CA SER A 392 14.04 1.62 18.14
C SER A 392 13.05 2.34 17.24
N VAL A 393 12.90 1.88 15.98
CA VAL A 393 11.82 2.35 15.10
C VAL A 393 10.45 1.97 15.67
N THR A 394 10.30 0.77 16.25
CA THR A 394 9.05 0.31 16.86
C THR A 394 8.59 1.20 18.02
N ASP A 395 9.53 1.84 18.73
CA ASP A 395 9.18 2.77 19.81
C ASP A 395 8.45 4.01 19.30
N LEU A 396 8.68 4.40 18.05
CA LEU A 396 8.03 5.57 17.45
C LEU A 396 6.52 5.35 17.23
N TYR A 397 6.09 4.08 17.17
CA TYR A 397 4.68 3.69 17.01
C TYR A 397 3.88 3.78 18.31
N LEU A 398 4.56 3.85 19.46
CA LEU A 398 3.91 4.02 20.76
C LEU A 398 3.18 5.36 20.80
N PRO A 399 2.03 5.47 21.51
CA PRO A 399 1.44 6.74 21.90
C PRO A 399 2.47 7.67 22.57
N GLN A 400 2.30 8.99 22.44
CA GLN A 400 3.26 9.97 22.93
C GLN A 400 3.58 9.80 24.42
N GLU A 401 2.58 9.47 25.24
CA GLU A 401 2.75 9.27 26.67
C GLU A 401 3.65 8.08 26.99
N LEU A 402 3.50 6.97 26.26
CA LEU A 402 4.31 5.76 26.44
C LEU A 402 5.73 5.96 25.92
N LEU A 403 5.89 6.72 24.83
CA LEU A 403 7.19 7.12 24.32
C LEU A 403 7.93 8.01 25.34
N ASN A 404 7.25 9.01 25.89
CA ASN A 404 7.82 9.91 26.90
C ASN A 404 8.27 9.13 28.14
N ARG A 405 7.44 8.20 28.61
CA ARG A 405 7.75 7.29 29.72
C ARG A 405 9.02 6.48 29.46
N LYS A 406 9.14 5.89 28.26
CA LYS A 406 10.31 5.10 27.87
C LYS A 406 11.59 5.93 27.85
N ILE A 407 11.51 7.17 27.42
CA ILE A 407 12.65 8.10 27.35
C ILE A 407 13.03 8.58 28.76
N ALA A 408 12.06 9.00 29.58
CA ALA A 408 12.29 9.48 30.94
C ALA A 408 12.98 8.42 31.82
N GLY A 409 12.56 7.15 31.71
CA GLY A 409 13.18 6.03 32.41
C GLY A 409 14.65 5.78 32.04
N ARG A 410 15.11 6.27 30.87
CA ARG A 410 16.50 6.14 30.41
C ARG A 410 17.35 7.40 30.65
N GLY A 411 16.72 8.58 30.66
CA GLY A 411 17.42 9.88 30.74
C GLY A 411 17.56 10.47 32.14
N GLN A 412 16.68 10.14 33.09
CA GLN A 412 16.75 10.58 34.49
C GLN A 412 16.55 9.41 35.46
N THR A 413 17.40 8.39 35.31
CA THR A 413 17.31 7.14 36.05
C THR A 413 17.29 7.37 37.58
N GLU A 414 18.07 8.30 38.12
CA GLU A 414 18.07 8.58 39.57
C GLU A 414 16.75 9.14 40.11
N VAL A 415 16.10 10.05 39.38
CA VAL A 415 14.81 10.63 39.79
C VAL A 415 13.71 9.57 39.70
N MET A 416 13.68 8.82 38.60
CA MET A 416 12.68 7.77 38.37
C MET A 416 12.87 6.58 39.32
N GLU A 417 14.10 6.07 39.50
CA GLU A 417 14.41 5.07 40.53
C GLU A 417 14.04 5.56 41.93
N GLY A 418 14.29 6.85 42.17
CA GLY A 418 13.88 7.52 43.39
C GLY A 418 12.37 7.42 43.59
N ILE A 419 11.56 7.77 42.59
CA ILE A 419 10.10 7.72 42.68
C ILE A 419 9.62 6.27 42.83
N ASP A 420 10.15 5.35 42.03
CA ASP A 420 9.77 3.93 42.05
C ASP A 420 10.01 3.29 43.42
N LYS A 421 11.14 3.57 44.07
CA LYS A 421 11.42 3.11 45.44
C LYS A 421 10.36 3.58 46.44
N ARG A 422 9.85 4.80 46.30
CA ARG A 422 8.82 5.33 47.23
C ARG A 422 7.45 4.77 46.91
N ILE A 423 7.13 4.52 45.64
CA ILE A 423 5.90 3.82 45.25
C ILE A 423 5.91 2.39 45.79
N GLN A 424 7.04 1.68 45.71
CA GLN A 424 7.19 0.36 46.33
C GLN A 424 6.95 0.40 47.84
N ALA A 425 7.49 1.41 48.54
CA ALA A 425 7.26 1.58 49.98
C ALA A 425 5.77 1.83 50.30
N VAL A 426 5.07 2.65 49.51
CA VAL A 426 3.62 2.88 49.66
C VAL A 426 2.84 1.58 49.45
N ASN A 427 3.18 0.81 48.42
CA ASN A 427 2.51 -0.46 48.14
C ASN A 427 2.71 -1.47 49.28
N ALA A 428 3.92 -1.57 49.83
CA ALA A 428 4.19 -2.41 51.00
C ALA A 428 3.34 -2.01 52.22
N SER A 429 3.18 -0.71 52.49
CA SER A 429 2.29 -0.24 53.57
C SER A 429 0.81 -0.55 53.29
N LEU A 430 0.37 -0.53 52.03
CA LEU A 430 -0.99 -0.93 51.66
C LEU A 430 -1.22 -2.43 51.83
N ASP A 431 -0.23 -3.26 51.50
CA ASP A 431 -0.26 -4.70 51.73
C ASP A 431 -0.38 -5.02 53.23
N GLU A 432 0.36 -4.31 54.09
CA GLU A 432 0.26 -4.43 55.55
C GLU A 432 -1.14 -4.05 56.07
N ILE A 433 -1.73 -2.96 55.56
CA ILE A 433 -3.08 -2.55 55.92
C ILE A 433 -4.11 -3.62 55.53
N GLU A 434 -4.03 -4.16 54.30
CA GLU A 434 -4.92 -5.23 53.84
C GLU A 434 -4.81 -6.48 54.72
N SER A 435 -3.59 -6.86 55.13
CA SER A 435 -3.35 -7.98 56.04
C SER A 435 -3.88 -7.74 57.46
N LEU A 436 -3.89 -6.50 57.95
CA LEU A 436 -4.41 -6.21 59.29
C LEU A 436 -5.94 -6.23 59.34
N VAL A 437 -6.60 -5.87 58.23
CA VAL A 437 -8.07 -5.84 58.16
C VAL A 437 -8.68 -7.14 57.65
N SER A 438 -7.88 -8.04 57.05
CA SER A 438 -8.35 -9.35 56.56
C SER A 438 -8.95 -10.19 57.68
N ASP A 439 -8.39 -10.07 58.89
CA ASP A 439 -8.80 -10.86 60.06
C ASP A 439 -9.94 -10.18 60.85
N VAL A 440 -10.32 -8.95 60.47
CA VAL A 440 -11.34 -8.15 61.16
C VAL A 440 -12.71 -8.30 60.50
N ASP A 441 -12.82 -7.96 59.21
CA ASP A 441 -14.09 -7.99 58.48
C ASP A 441 -13.88 -7.95 56.94
N THR A 442 -14.59 -8.81 56.21
CA THR A 442 -14.57 -8.88 54.73
C THR A 442 -14.97 -7.58 54.01
N ALA A 443 -15.88 -6.79 54.57
CA ALA A 443 -16.27 -5.48 54.04
C ALA A 443 -15.17 -4.42 54.25
N LEU A 444 -14.39 -4.52 55.33
CA LEU A 444 -13.21 -3.67 55.56
C LEU A 444 -12.09 -4.00 54.58
N LEU A 445 -11.83 -5.30 54.34
CA LEU A 445 -10.89 -5.75 53.32
C LEU A 445 -11.27 -5.23 51.92
N THR A 446 -12.55 -5.35 51.54
CA THR A 446 -13.06 -4.82 50.27
C THR A 446 -12.87 -3.30 50.15
N SER A 447 -13.00 -2.57 51.26
CA SER A 447 -12.80 -1.12 51.30
C SER A 447 -11.33 -0.74 51.19
N ALA A 448 -10.43 -1.48 51.83
CA ALA A 448 -8.98 -1.31 51.73
C ALA A 448 -8.48 -1.54 50.29
N GLN A 449 -8.95 -2.60 49.62
CA GLN A 449 -8.62 -2.87 48.21
C GLN A 449 -9.09 -1.76 47.26
N LYS A 450 -10.29 -1.19 47.49
CA LYS A 450 -10.77 -0.04 46.73
C LYS A 450 -9.90 1.21 46.94
N LEU A 451 -9.47 1.45 48.18
CA LEU A 451 -8.57 2.55 48.53
C LEU A 451 -7.20 2.38 47.85
N ARG A 452 -6.61 1.18 47.93
CA ARG A 452 -5.37 0.81 47.22
C ARG A 452 -5.48 1.13 45.73
N GLY A 453 -6.51 0.62 45.06
CA GLY A 453 -6.71 0.87 43.64
C GLY A 453 -6.88 2.37 43.32
N ALA A 454 -7.45 3.17 44.21
CA ALA A 454 -7.56 4.62 44.03
C ALA A 454 -6.20 5.34 44.20
N ILE A 455 -5.39 4.92 45.17
CA ILE A 455 -4.04 5.46 45.41
C ILE A 455 -3.12 5.10 44.24
N GLU A 456 -3.09 3.83 43.83
CA GLU A 456 -2.27 3.35 42.72
C GLU A 456 -2.58 4.13 41.43
N ARG A 457 -3.87 4.33 41.10
CA ARG A 457 -4.28 5.14 39.95
C ARG A 457 -3.78 6.58 40.03
N ARG A 458 -3.87 7.22 41.19
CA ARG A 458 -3.39 8.61 41.38
C ARG A 458 -1.87 8.72 41.30
N LEU A 459 -1.15 7.76 41.87
CA LEU A 459 0.31 7.69 41.78
C LEU A 459 0.75 7.52 40.33
N GLN A 460 0.12 6.60 39.58
CA GLN A 460 0.41 6.42 38.15
C GLN A 460 0.16 7.70 37.34
N GLN A 461 -0.94 8.41 37.59
CA GLN A 461 -1.20 9.70 36.95
C GLN A 461 -0.12 10.74 37.28
N PHE A 462 0.37 10.77 38.52
CA PHE A 462 1.43 11.68 38.93
C PHE A 462 2.78 11.33 38.28
N VAL A 463 3.14 10.04 38.25
CA VAL A 463 4.34 9.55 37.56
C VAL A 463 4.31 9.93 36.08
N SER A 464 3.18 9.70 35.40
CA SER A 464 3.02 10.08 33.99
C SER A 464 3.21 11.58 33.76
N ARG A 465 2.75 12.44 34.69
CA ARG A 465 3.01 13.89 34.62
C ARG A 465 4.49 14.23 34.79
N ILE A 466 5.21 13.51 35.65
CA ILE A 466 6.66 13.70 35.83
C ILE A 466 7.41 13.28 34.57
N GLU A 467 7.10 12.10 34.03
CA GLU A 467 7.70 11.59 32.78
C GLU A 467 7.50 12.56 31.62
N ASN A 468 6.28 13.08 31.46
CA ASN A 468 5.96 14.12 30.47
C ASN A 468 6.71 15.43 30.78
N GLY A 469 6.80 15.81 32.05
CA GLY A 469 7.55 16.99 32.52
C GLY A 469 9.03 16.92 32.14
N ILE A 470 9.69 15.79 32.40
CA ILE A 470 11.09 15.54 32.04
C ILE A 470 11.30 15.74 30.54
N VAL A 471 10.44 15.15 29.71
CA VAL A 471 10.58 15.26 28.25
C VAL A 471 10.30 16.67 27.76
N SER A 472 9.26 17.33 28.28
CA SER A 472 8.88 18.69 27.90
C SER A 472 9.89 19.76 28.36
N SER A 473 10.64 19.51 29.44
CA SER A 473 11.65 20.42 29.97
C SER A 473 12.91 20.51 29.09
N ASP A 474 13.15 19.50 28.25
CA ASP A 474 14.21 19.48 27.26
C ASP A 474 13.62 19.69 25.86
N GLN A 475 13.52 20.96 25.45
CA GLN A 475 13.00 21.35 24.14
C GLN A 475 13.78 20.67 22.99
N ALA A 476 15.10 20.50 23.14
CA ALA A 476 15.92 19.90 22.09
C ALA A 476 15.62 18.40 21.92
N MET A 477 15.30 17.71 23.02
CA MET A 477 14.84 16.32 22.99
C MET A 477 13.45 16.20 22.35
N GLY A 478 12.50 17.05 22.73
CA GLY A 478 11.17 17.10 22.13
C GLY A 478 11.21 17.30 20.61
N GLU A 479 11.99 18.28 20.14
CA GLU A 479 12.19 18.54 18.71
C GLU A 479 12.83 17.34 17.99
N ARG A 480 13.80 16.65 18.62
CA ARG A 480 14.41 15.45 18.04
C ARG A 480 13.44 14.29 17.89
N ILE A 481 12.59 14.06 18.90
CA ILE A 481 11.55 13.02 18.84
C ILE A 481 10.58 13.33 17.71
N GLN A 482 10.14 14.60 17.61
CA GLN A 482 9.21 15.00 16.56
C GLN A 482 9.80 14.83 15.17
N ARG A 483 11.09 15.16 14.97
CA ARG A 483 11.79 14.92 13.70
C ARG A 483 11.93 13.44 13.38
N LEU A 484 12.23 12.59 14.38
CA LEU A 484 12.29 11.13 14.19
C LEU A 484 10.94 10.56 13.75
N ARG A 485 9.85 10.94 14.43
CA ARG A 485 8.51 10.54 14.02
C ARG A 485 8.16 11.06 12.64
N THR A 486 8.46 12.32 12.36
CA THR A 486 8.21 12.89 11.02
C THR A 486 8.93 12.04 9.96
N ALA A 487 10.21 11.75 10.12
CA ALA A 487 10.98 10.99 9.13
C ALA A 487 10.61 9.50 9.01
N LEU A 488 10.23 8.83 10.11
CA LEU A 488 10.12 7.35 10.15
C LEU A 488 8.69 6.83 10.39
N TYR A 489 7.81 7.62 10.99
CA TYR A 489 6.41 7.30 11.25
C TYR A 489 5.49 8.55 11.12
N PRO A 490 5.51 9.22 9.94
CA PRO A 490 4.80 10.47 9.73
C PRO A 490 3.29 10.31 9.92
N ASP A 491 2.67 11.21 10.68
CA ASP A 491 1.21 11.25 10.90
C ASP A 491 0.59 9.90 11.30
N GLU A 492 1.32 9.10 12.08
CA GLU A 492 0.89 7.75 12.49
C GLU A 492 0.70 6.78 11.30
N HIS A 493 1.46 7.00 10.23
CA HIS A 493 1.55 6.13 9.08
C HIS A 493 2.98 5.63 8.87
N LEU A 494 3.09 4.42 8.32
CA LEU A 494 4.37 3.87 7.88
C LEU A 494 5.01 4.81 6.83
N GLN A 495 6.33 4.99 6.93
CA GLN A 495 7.12 5.87 6.05
C GLN A 495 6.81 5.65 4.57
N GLU A 496 6.73 4.38 4.15
CA GLU A 496 6.46 4.00 2.77
C GLU A 496 5.10 4.44 2.20
N ARG A 497 4.15 4.81 3.07
CA ARG A 497 2.81 5.29 2.70
C ARG A 497 2.72 6.80 2.51
N VAL A 498 3.70 7.54 3.00
CA VAL A 498 3.66 9.01 3.01
C VAL A 498 4.69 9.58 2.06
N TYR A 499 5.95 9.15 2.17
CA TYR A 499 7.03 9.79 1.45
C TYR A 499 7.17 9.25 0.03
N SER A 500 7.41 10.18 -0.90
CA SER A 500 7.85 9.87 -2.26
C SER A 500 9.28 9.31 -2.24
N PRO A 501 9.61 8.38 -3.18
CA PRO A 501 10.97 7.92 -3.40
C PRO A 501 12.00 9.03 -3.58
N LEU A 502 11.59 10.21 -4.06
CA LEU A 502 12.46 11.38 -4.24
C LEU A 502 13.25 11.75 -2.98
N SER A 503 12.67 11.55 -1.79
CA SER A 503 13.31 11.84 -0.49
C SER A 503 14.61 11.06 -0.29
N PHE A 504 14.78 9.95 -1.01
CA PHE A 504 15.92 9.04 -0.91
C PHE A 504 16.76 9.07 -2.20
N LEU A 505 16.11 9.13 -3.37
CA LEU A 505 16.78 9.14 -4.67
C LEU A 505 17.79 10.28 -4.82
N ILE A 506 17.46 11.50 -4.38
CA ILE A 506 18.38 12.64 -4.52
C ILE A 506 19.71 12.44 -3.76
N ARG A 507 19.71 11.63 -2.70
CA ARG A 507 20.90 11.36 -1.88
C ARG A 507 21.63 10.10 -2.31
N HIS A 508 20.89 9.08 -2.75
CA HIS A 508 21.43 7.73 -2.93
C HIS A 508 21.37 7.18 -4.37
N GLY A 509 20.63 7.83 -5.28
CA GLY A 509 20.52 7.43 -6.68
C GLY A 509 19.50 6.30 -6.92
N PHE A 510 19.15 6.08 -8.20
CA PHE A 510 18.11 5.13 -8.61
C PHE A 510 18.49 3.67 -8.36
N GLU A 511 19.69 3.25 -8.82
CA GLU A 511 20.15 1.86 -8.73
C GLU A 511 20.27 1.39 -7.28
N TRP A 512 20.94 2.19 -6.44
CA TRP A 512 21.13 1.82 -5.04
C TRP A 512 19.82 1.70 -4.28
N VAL A 513 18.88 2.63 -4.49
CA VAL A 513 17.57 2.54 -3.83
C VAL A 513 16.83 1.29 -4.32
N ALA A 514 16.82 0.99 -5.63
CA ALA A 514 16.19 -0.24 -6.14
C ALA A 514 16.81 -1.50 -5.53
N ASP A 515 18.14 -1.58 -5.42
CA ASP A 515 18.84 -2.70 -4.79
C ASP A 515 18.50 -2.84 -3.30
N ARG A 516 18.42 -1.73 -2.56
CA ARG A 516 18.04 -1.75 -1.15
C ARG A 516 16.61 -2.21 -0.96
N LEU A 517 15.67 -1.76 -1.80
CA LEU A 517 14.29 -2.27 -1.80
C LEU A 517 14.24 -3.77 -2.14
N GLY A 518 15.08 -4.23 -3.07
CA GLY A 518 15.19 -5.63 -3.47
C GLY A 518 15.94 -6.53 -2.48
N SER A 519 16.63 -5.96 -1.50
CA SER A 519 17.46 -6.73 -0.54
C SER A 519 16.65 -7.48 0.53
N VAL A 520 15.37 -7.18 0.67
CA VAL A 520 14.51 -7.81 1.70
C VAL A 520 14.24 -9.28 1.38
N PRO A 521 14.23 -10.20 2.36
CA PRO A 521 13.88 -11.60 2.13
C PRO A 521 12.44 -11.76 1.60
N MET A 522 12.22 -12.65 0.61
CA MET A 522 10.87 -12.93 0.06
C MET A 522 10.10 -13.99 0.86
N ASP A 523 10.80 -14.77 1.68
CA ASP A 523 10.27 -15.83 2.54
C ASP A 523 9.84 -15.33 3.93
N ARG A 524 9.88 -14.01 4.15
CA ARG A 524 9.54 -13.36 5.41
C ARG A 524 8.56 -12.22 5.21
N TYR A 525 7.47 -12.25 5.97
CA TYR A 525 6.31 -11.37 5.76
C TYR A 525 6.17 -10.38 6.91
N ASN A 526 7.22 -9.59 7.11
CA ASN A 526 7.34 -8.58 8.16
C ASN A 526 7.53 -7.20 7.53
N HIS A 527 7.46 -6.16 8.36
CA HIS A 527 7.95 -4.85 7.99
C HIS A 527 9.46 -4.78 8.26
N PHE A 528 10.23 -4.28 7.30
CA PHE A 528 11.69 -4.24 7.33
C PHE A 528 12.20 -2.82 7.52
N VAL A 529 13.12 -2.63 8.46
CA VAL A 529 13.92 -1.40 8.53
C VAL A 529 15.24 -1.67 7.80
N VAL A 530 15.37 -1.02 6.65
CA VAL A 530 16.47 -1.22 5.69
C VAL A 530 17.42 -0.02 5.77
N PRO A 531 18.66 -0.21 6.27
CA PRO A 531 19.68 0.82 6.22
C PRO A 531 20.00 1.22 4.77
N LEU A 532 20.10 2.53 4.52
CA LEU A 532 20.52 3.05 3.20
C LEU A 532 22.03 3.20 3.06
N GLU A 533 22.78 3.18 4.16
CA GLU A 533 24.24 3.16 4.17
C GLU A 533 24.75 1.81 4.71
N GLU A 534 25.95 1.41 4.26
CA GLU A 534 26.65 0.21 4.73
C GLU A 534 27.22 0.34 6.16
#